data_AF-F9N471-F1
#
_entry.id   AF-F9N471-F1
#
_cell.length_a   1.000
_cell.length_b   1.000
_cell.length_c   1.000
_cell.angle_alpha   90.00
_cell.angle_beta   90.00
_cell.angle_gamma   90.00
#
_symmetry.space_group_name_H-M   'P 1'
#
loop_
_entity.id
_entity.type
_entity.pdbx_description
1 polymer ?
#
loop_
_entity_poly.entity_id
_entity_poly.type
_entity_poly.pdbx_seq_one_letter_code
_entity_poly.pdbx_strand_id
1 'polypeptide(L)'
;MAYITFLEEIINFFLFFEFLSLVVKYFKNNFHFPLRYFIYIGITAIIRLIIVSHESAIDLFLWSSAILALVISLVLVVRYGKEPNTGERL
;
A
#
# COMPACT_ATOMS: atom_id res chain seq x y z
N MET A 1 18.90 -9.16 21.05
CA MET A 1 17.55 -9.78 20.95
C MET A 1 16.46 -8.84 21.42
N ALA A 2 16.35 -8.47 22.70
CA ALA A 2 15.26 -7.61 23.21
C ALA A 2 15.10 -6.22 22.52
N TYR A 3 16.20 -5.58 22.13
CA TYR A 3 16.16 -4.28 21.42
C TYR A 3 15.53 -4.36 20.02
N ILE A 4 15.76 -5.46 19.29
CA ILE A 4 15.21 -5.65 17.94
C ILE A 4 13.69 -5.83 18.02
N THR A 5 13.22 -6.61 18.99
CA THR A 5 11.79 -6.83 19.25
C THR A 5 11.08 -5.54 19.65
N PHE A 6 11.71 -4.72 20.50
CA PHE A 6 11.16 -3.43 20.90
C PHE A 6 11.07 -2.43 19.72
N LEU A 7 12.10 -2.39 18.87
CA LEU A 7 12.06 -1.60 17.64
C LEU A 7 10.96 -2.08 16.69
N GLU A 8 10.82 -3.40 16.51
CA GLU A 8 9.79 -3.97 15.66
C GLU A 8 8.38 -3.52 16.06
N GLU A 9 8.08 -3.50 17.37
CA GLU A 9 6.80 -3.01 17.91
C GLU A 9 6.59 -1.52 17.66
N ILE A 10 7.62 -0.68 17.87
CA ILE A 10 7.55 0.77 17.60
C ILE A 10 7.28 1.05 16.13
N ILE A 11 8.00 0.35 15.24
CA ILE A 11 7.87 0.53 13.81
C ILE A 11 6.47 0.01 13.36
N ASN A 12 5.91 -1.01 14.02
CA ASN A 12 4.53 -1.47 13.81
C ASN A 12 3.51 -0.41 14.18
N PHE A 13 3.67 0.19 15.34
CA PHE A 13 2.80 1.25 15.82
C PHE A 13 2.76 2.43 14.83
N PHE A 14 3.92 2.82 14.30
CA PHE A 14 4.00 3.91 13.31
C PHE A 14 3.27 3.58 12.00
N LEU A 15 3.35 2.32 11.52
CA LEU A 15 2.63 1.87 10.32
C LEU A 15 1.11 1.95 10.53
N PHE A 16 0.61 1.54 11.70
CA PHE A 16 -0.81 1.64 12.01
C PHE A 16 -1.31 3.09 12.01
N PHE A 17 -0.50 4.02 12.51
CA PHE A 17 -0.83 5.44 12.48
C PHE A 17 -0.88 5.99 11.04
N GLU A 18 0.06 5.59 10.19
CA GLU A 18 0.08 5.96 8.78
C GLU A 18 -1.17 5.46 8.06
N PHE A 19 -1.54 4.19 8.28
CA PHE A 19 -2.76 3.59 7.72
C PHE A 19 -4.03 4.31 8.19
N LEU A 20 -4.15 4.60 9.49
CA LEU A 20 -5.28 5.31 10.06
C LEU A 20 -5.43 6.72 9.47
N SER A 21 -4.32 7.42 9.27
CA SER A 21 -4.29 8.74 8.62
C SER A 21 -4.84 8.71 7.19
N LEU A 22 -4.66 7.59 6.50
CA LEU A 22 -5.18 7.38 5.14
C LEU A 22 -6.68 7.14 5.14
N VAL A 23 -7.18 6.32 6.08
CA VAL A 23 -8.63 6.11 6.28
C VAL A 23 -9.32 7.44 6.60
N VAL A 24 -8.74 8.26 7.46
CA VAL A 24 -9.29 9.60 7.78
C VAL A 24 -9.30 10.52 6.55
N LYS A 25 -8.23 10.51 5.74
CA LYS A 25 -8.17 11.27 4.47
C LYS A 25 -9.18 10.76 3.43
N TYR A 26 -9.41 9.46 3.38
CA TYR A 26 -10.42 8.85 2.51
C TYR A 26 -11.81 9.45 2.77
N PHE A 27 -12.23 9.51 4.03
CA PHE A 27 -13.53 10.10 4.39
C PHE A 27 -13.58 11.61 4.14
N LYS A 28 -12.46 12.32 4.30
CA LYS A 28 -12.40 13.78 4.09
C LYS A 28 -12.49 14.23 2.63
N ASN A 29 -12.18 13.37 1.66
CA ASN A 29 -12.03 13.76 0.26
C ASN A 29 -13.24 13.40 -0.63
N ASN A 30 -14.46 13.40 -0.07
CA ASN A 30 -15.73 13.09 -0.75
C ASN A 30 -15.74 11.72 -1.46
N PHE A 31 -15.28 10.65 -0.80
CA PHE A 31 -15.27 9.28 -1.34
C PHE A 31 -14.48 9.06 -2.64
N HIS A 32 -13.74 10.07 -3.13
CA HIS A 32 -12.77 9.86 -4.21
C HIS A 32 -11.64 9.00 -3.68
N PHE A 33 -11.64 7.74 -4.11
CA PHE A 33 -10.65 6.74 -3.70
C PHE A 33 -9.25 7.23 -4.06
N PRO A 34 -8.45 7.70 -3.07
CA PRO A 34 -7.23 8.43 -3.35
C PRO A 34 -6.11 7.38 -3.52
N LEU A 35 -6.20 6.66 -4.63
CA LEU A 35 -5.47 5.44 -4.95
C LEU A 35 -3.94 5.64 -4.88
N ARG A 36 -3.45 6.86 -5.15
CA ARG A 36 -2.04 7.22 -5.00
C ARG A 36 -1.52 7.06 -3.56
N TYR A 37 -2.34 7.38 -2.56
CA TYR A 37 -1.93 7.28 -1.16
C TYR A 37 -1.87 5.82 -0.70
N PHE A 38 -2.74 4.97 -1.22
CA PHE A 38 -2.71 3.54 -0.94
C PHE A 38 -1.38 2.91 -1.39
N ILE A 39 -0.87 3.32 -2.56
CA ILE A 39 0.45 2.89 -3.05
C ILE A 39 1.57 3.36 -2.13
N TYR A 40 1.53 4.61 -1.65
CA TYR A 40 2.56 5.12 -0.73
C TYR A 40 2.60 4.31 0.58
N ILE A 41 1.45 3.92 1.12
CA ILE A 41 1.41 3.08 2.32
C ILE A 41 1.78 1.63 2.06
N GLY A 42 1.47 1.10 0.87
CA GLY A 42 2.04 -0.17 0.43
C GLY A 42 3.57 -0.11 0.44
N ILE A 43 4.17 0.92 -0.16
CA ILE A 43 5.62 1.11 -0.20
C ILE A 43 6.20 1.20 1.22
N THR A 44 5.63 2.02 2.11
CA THR A 44 6.11 2.13 3.50
C THR A 44 6.01 0.80 4.25
N ALA A 45 4.91 0.05 4.11
CA ALA A 45 4.72 -1.27 4.74
C ALA A 45 5.77 -2.30 4.30
N ILE A 46 6.21 -2.23 3.04
CA ILE A 46 7.21 -3.15 2.49
C ILE A 46 8.62 -2.76 2.92
N ILE A 47 8.98 -1.47 2.82
CA ILE A 47 10.26 -0.97 3.35
C ILE A 47 10.39 -1.36 4.82
N ARG A 48 9.30 -1.21 5.58
CA ARG A 48 9.24 -1.61 6.97
C ARG A 48 9.53 -3.08 7.19
N LEU A 49 8.94 -3.94 6.35
CA LEU A 49 9.22 -5.35 6.47
C LEU A 49 10.67 -5.67 6.10
N ILE A 50 11.23 -5.10 5.04
CA ILE A 50 12.64 -5.31 4.68
C ILE A 50 13.59 -4.96 5.85
N ILE A 51 13.26 -3.93 6.64
CA ILE A 51 14.03 -3.56 7.83
C ILE A 51 13.91 -4.61 8.95
N VAL A 52 12.74 -5.22 9.11
CA VAL A 52 12.44 -6.18 10.18
C VAL A 52 12.95 -7.59 9.88
N SER A 53 12.93 -8.02 8.61
CA SER A 53 13.39 -9.35 8.20
C SER A 53 14.87 -9.33 7.84
N HIS A 54 15.71 -9.82 8.75
CA HIS A 54 17.17 -9.71 8.64
C HIS A 54 17.91 -11.00 8.21
N GLU A 55 17.26 -12.08 7.76
CA GLU A 55 17.98 -13.37 7.56
C GLU A 55 17.84 -14.09 6.20
N SER A 56 16.88 -13.78 5.33
CA SER A 56 16.69 -14.59 4.12
C SER A 56 16.30 -13.78 2.88
N ALA A 57 17.24 -13.69 1.93
CA ALA A 57 17.05 -13.10 0.60
C ALA A 57 15.86 -13.69 -0.20
N ILE A 58 15.36 -14.86 0.18
CA ILE A 58 14.18 -15.52 -0.39
C ILE A 58 12.88 -14.82 -0.01
N ASP A 59 12.78 -14.26 1.19
CA ASP A 59 11.61 -13.48 1.58
C ASP A 59 11.54 -12.22 0.70
N LEU A 60 12.65 -11.51 0.50
CA LEU A 60 12.67 -10.33 -0.37
C LEU A 60 12.06 -10.60 -1.77
N PHE A 61 12.18 -11.82 -2.29
CA PHE A 61 11.56 -12.24 -3.56
C PHE A 61 10.03 -12.39 -3.47
N LEU A 62 9.52 -13.03 -2.41
CA LEU A 62 8.08 -13.17 -2.15
C LEU A 62 7.40 -11.82 -1.90
N TRP A 63 8.11 -10.93 -1.20
CA TRP A 63 7.63 -9.59 -0.91
C TRP A 63 7.62 -8.69 -2.16
N SER A 64 8.61 -8.84 -3.04
CA SER A 64 8.59 -8.24 -4.38
C SER A 64 7.44 -8.77 -5.25
N SER A 65 7.12 -10.07 -5.16
CA SER A 65 5.98 -10.66 -5.85
C SER A 65 4.64 -10.07 -5.37
N ALA A 66 4.49 -9.82 -4.06
CA ALA A 66 3.32 -9.15 -3.51
C ALA A 66 3.16 -7.71 -4.04
N ILE A 67 4.27 -6.97 -4.23
CA ILE A 67 4.26 -5.64 -4.90
C ILE A 67 3.76 -5.76 -6.33
N LEU A 68 4.30 -6.73 -7.08
CA LEU A 68 3.92 -6.95 -8.46
C LEU A 68 2.42 -7.22 -8.56
N ALA A 69 1.88 -8.04 -7.65
CA ALA A 69 0.45 -8.34 -7.59
C ALA A 69 -0.40 -7.11 -7.26
N LEU A 70 0.02 -6.27 -6.31
CA LEU A 70 -0.66 -5.02 -5.97
C LEU A 70 -0.63 -4.01 -7.13
N VAL A 71 0.50 -3.88 -7.82
CA VAL A 71 0.65 -3.01 -9.00
C VAL A 71 -0.19 -3.53 -10.17
N ILE A 72 -0.25 -4.85 -10.39
CA ILE A 72 -1.09 -5.45 -11.44
C ILE A 72 -2.58 -5.18 -11.15
N SER A 73 -3.02 -5.41 -9.90
CA SER A 73 -4.40 -5.14 -9.49
C SER A 73 -4.77 -3.66 -9.72
N LEU A 74 -3.85 -2.76 -9.40
CA LEU A 74 -4.00 -1.33 -9.63
C LEU A 74 -4.11 -0.95 -11.10
N VAL A 75 -3.22 -1.47 -11.94
CA VAL A 75 -3.23 -1.22 -13.39
C VAL A 75 -4.53 -1.72 -14.01
N LEU A 76 -5.03 -2.86 -13.53
CA LEU A 76 -6.30 -3.43 -13.98
C LEU A 76 -7.46 -2.52 -13.58
N VAL A 77 -7.54 -2.07 -12.33
CA VAL A 77 -8.57 -1.10 -11.89
C VAL A 77 -8.50 0.22 -12.68
N VAL A 78 -7.31 0.78 -12.90
CA VAL A 78 -7.14 2.05 -13.65
C VAL A 78 -7.47 1.88 -15.14
N ARG A 79 -7.20 0.71 -15.73
CA ARG A 79 -7.52 0.43 -17.14
C ARG A 79 -8.99 0.13 -17.37
N TYR A 80 -9.64 -0.59 -16.45
CA TYR A 80 -11.05 -0.96 -16.54
C TYR A 80 -11.99 0.11 -15.95
N GLY A 81 -11.48 1.04 -15.15
CA GLY A 81 -12.21 2.24 -14.70
C GLY A 81 -12.36 3.33 -15.76
N LYS A 82 -12.08 3.04 -17.03
CA LYS A 82 -12.54 3.87 -18.16
C LYS A 82 -13.95 3.43 -18.50
N GLU A 83 -14.94 4.13 -17.95
CA GLU A 83 -16.29 4.10 -18.52
C GLU A 83 -16.19 4.32 -20.04
N PRO A 84 -16.85 3.48 -20.86
CA PRO A 84 -17.03 3.82 -22.26
C PRO A 84 -17.85 5.10 -22.31
N ASN A 85 -17.25 6.17 -22.83
CA ASN A 85 -17.99 7.35 -23.24
C ASN A 85 -18.84 6.93 -24.46
N THR A 86 -19.98 6.32 -24.17
CA THR A 86 -21.09 6.13 -25.09
C THR A 86 -21.78 7.48 -25.17
N GLY A 87 -21.74 8.07 -26.35
CA GLY A 87 -22.12 9.44 -26.56
C GLY A 87 -23.61 9.74 -26.40
N GLU A 88 -23.85 11.00 -26.13
CA GLU A 88 -24.93 11.81 -26.66
C GLU A 88 -24.17 12.98 -27.33
N ARG A 89 -24.07 13.18 -28.66
CA ARG A 89 -25.11 13.26 -29.69
C ARG A 89 -26.46 13.61 -29.09
N LEU A 90 -26.66 14.89 -28.80
CA LEU A 90 -27.70 15.76 -29.37
C LEU A 90 -27.34 17.22 -29.09
#